data_AF-A0A6A3JER5-F1
#
_entry.id   AF-A0A6A3JER5-F1
#
_cell.length_a   1.000
_cell.length_b   1.000
_cell.length_c   1.000
_cell.angle_alpha   90.00
_cell.angle_beta   90.00
_cell.angle_gamma   90.00
#
_symmetry.space_group_name_H-M   'P 1'
#
loop_
_entity.id
_entity.type
_entity.pdbx_description
1 polymer ?
#
loop_
_entity_poly.entity_id
_entity_poly.type
_entity_poly.pdbx_seq_one_letter_code
_entity_poly.pdbx_strand_id
1 'polypeptide(L)'
;MLERQINVWNRWLAGYDCWPYDKINISVVGFAVRSKSIMDWDDDSLGPIYEGILDDEGSPKCPDECYKHQDQAASSDTSGCKGKPFDMSLWPTARPGDSPDDTVTLPEDVDGHGGDWGQRVWVVDMLNRMDHAEMHVLLHEMGHGFGLPEMYFAENKPASYPPCVMDLGFEFTDGDGWLVRSILENIKSRYKF
;
A
#
# COMPACT_ATOMS: atom_id res chain seq x y z
N MET A 1 2.02 -12.39 -0.47
CA MET A 1 0.77 -11.66 -0.75
C MET A 1 1.05 -10.31 -1.42
N LEU A 2 1.65 -9.31 -0.76
CA LEU A 2 1.89 -7.96 -1.31
C LEU A 2 2.65 -7.95 -2.65
N GLU A 3 3.76 -8.71 -2.74
CA GLU A 3 4.53 -8.84 -3.98
C GLU A 3 3.66 -9.32 -5.15
N ARG A 4 2.71 -10.23 -4.91
CA ARG A 4 1.80 -10.70 -5.96
C ARG A 4 0.91 -9.56 -6.45
N GLN A 5 0.34 -8.79 -5.52
CA GLN A 5 -0.60 -7.70 -5.85
C GLN A 5 0.08 -6.56 -6.61
N ILE A 6 1.25 -6.08 -6.17
CA ILE A 6 1.95 -5.00 -6.88
C ILE A 6 2.39 -5.43 -8.29
N ASN A 7 2.67 -6.72 -8.50
CA ASN A 7 3.00 -7.22 -9.84
C ASN A 7 1.79 -7.40 -10.77
N VAL A 8 0.55 -7.37 -10.26
CA VAL A 8 -0.66 -7.25 -11.09
C VAL A 8 -0.67 -5.90 -11.81
N TRP A 9 -0.24 -4.83 -11.13
CA TRP A 9 0.01 -3.53 -11.74
C TRP A 9 1.28 -3.56 -12.61
N ASN A 10 2.42 -4.05 -12.06
CA ASN A 10 3.71 -4.00 -12.74
C ASN A 10 3.73 -4.70 -14.10
N ARG A 11 2.95 -5.78 -14.31
CA ARG A 11 2.92 -6.51 -15.59
C ARG A 11 2.52 -5.61 -16.78
N TRP A 12 1.78 -4.53 -16.52
CA TRP A 12 1.41 -3.56 -17.55
C TRP A 12 2.53 -2.59 -17.87
N LEU A 13 3.46 -2.36 -16.93
CA LEU A 13 4.62 -1.50 -17.11
C LEU A 13 5.85 -2.26 -17.61
N ALA A 14 6.01 -3.53 -17.25
CA ALA A 14 7.14 -4.35 -17.69
C ALA A 14 7.27 -4.37 -19.23
N GLY A 15 8.43 -3.94 -19.73
CA GLY A 15 8.70 -3.79 -21.17
C GLY A 15 8.00 -2.61 -21.85
N TYR A 16 7.25 -1.79 -21.12
CA TYR A 16 6.58 -0.59 -21.64
C TYR A 16 7.41 0.67 -21.36
N ASP A 17 7.60 1.50 -22.39
CA ASP A 17 8.18 2.84 -22.27
C ASP A 17 9.46 2.95 -21.40
N CYS A 18 10.38 1.99 -21.56
CA CYS A 18 11.64 1.89 -20.82
C CYS A 18 11.49 1.72 -19.29
N TRP A 19 10.35 1.23 -18.80
CA TRP A 19 10.17 0.89 -17.40
C TRP A 19 11.26 -0.10 -16.94
N PRO A 20 11.97 0.18 -15.83
CA PRO A 20 13.20 -0.54 -15.48
C PRO A 20 12.94 -1.86 -14.74
N TYR A 21 11.68 -2.20 -14.41
CA TYR A 21 11.37 -3.34 -13.56
C TYR A 21 10.50 -4.39 -14.29
N ASP A 22 11.10 -5.54 -14.60
CA ASP A 22 10.35 -6.72 -15.07
C ASP A 22 9.51 -7.34 -13.95
N LYS A 23 10.00 -7.23 -12.71
CA LYS A 23 9.31 -7.69 -11.51
C LYS A 23 9.70 -6.79 -10.33
N ILE A 24 8.71 -6.40 -9.54
CA ILE A 24 8.92 -5.69 -8.27
C ILE A 24 8.99 -6.73 -7.15
N ASN A 25 10.09 -6.76 -6.39
CA ASN A 25 10.19 -7.62 -5.21
C ASN A 25 9.84 -6.82 -3.96
N ILE A 26 9.11 -7.43 -3.02
CA ILE A 26 8.74 -6.79 -1.75
C ILE A 26 9.49 -7.46 -0.61
N SER A 27 10.10 -6.65 0.26
CA SER A 27 10.72 -7.09 1.51
C SER A 27 10.03 -6.41 2.68
N VAL A 28 9.58 -7.21 3.65
CA VAL A 28 9.17 -6.67 4.96
C VAL A 28 10.45 -6.46 5.77
N VAL A 29 10.62 -5.23 6.28
CA VAL A 29 11.87 -4.82 6.95
C VAL A 29 11.69 -4.49 8.43
N GLY A 30 10.46 -4.56 8.94
CA GLY A 30 10.13 -4.34 10.33
C GLY A 30 8.62 -4.41 10.55
N PHE A 31 8.23 -4.48 11.81
CA PHE A 31 6.85 -4.51 12.27
C PHE A 31 6.64 -3.48 13.36
N ALA A 32 5.51 -2.79 13.33
CA ALA A 32 5.11 -1.88 14.40
C ALA A 32 3.91 -2.47 15.13
N VAL A 33 3.97 -2.49 16.47
CA VAL A 33 2.93 -3.09 17.31
C VAL A 33 2.67 -2.23 18.54
N ARG A 34 1.44 -2.29 19.07
CA ARG A 34 1.14 -1.68 20.37
C ARG A 34 1.91 -2.38 21.49
N SER A 35 1.88 -3.71 21.49
CA SER A 35 2.64 -4.54 22.41
C SER A 35 3.22 -5.75 21.68
N LYS A 36 4.44 -6.16 22.02
CA LYS A 36 5.06 -7.40 21.53
C LYS A 36 4.30 -8.65 21.96
N SER A 37 3.47 -8.56 23.00
CA SER A 37 2.67 -9.68 23.49
C SER A 37 1.66 -10.23 22.47
N ILE A 38 1.35 -9.47 21.41
CA ILE A 38 0.47 -9.92 20.31
C ILE A 38 1.19 -10.77 19.26
N MET A 39 2.53 -10.83 19.33
CA MET A 39 3.35 -11.49 18.32
C MET A 39 3.67 -12.91 18.75
N ASP A 40 3.61 -13.85 17.81
CA ASP A 40 4.02 -15.24 18.04
C ASP A 40 5.55 -15.42 18.05
N TRP A 41 6.31 -14.34 17.83
CA TRP A 41 7.78 -14.31 17.87
C TRP A 41 8.28 -13.02 18.53
N ASP A 42 9.46 -13.07 19.12
CA ASP A 42 10.07 -11.96 19.86
C ASP A 42 11.51 -11.62 19.41
N ASP A 43 11.99 -12.29 18.35
CA ASP A 43 13.29 -12.03 17.72
C ASP A 43 13.19 -11.19 16.43
N ASP A 44 14.34 -10.85 15.86
CA ASP A 44 14.44 -10.04 14.63
C ASP A 44 14.47 -10.90 13.35
N SER A 45 14.04 -12.17 13.41
CA SER A 45 14.12 -13.09 12.25
C SER A 45 13.31 -12.60 11.03
N LEU A 46 12.26 -11.80 11.27
CA LEU A 46 11.43 -11.17 10.24
C LEU A 46 11.66 -9.65 10.12
N GLY A 47 12.67 -9.13 10.81
CA GLY A 47 12.95 -7.69 10.97
C GLY A 47 12.59 -7.18 12.36
N PRO A 48 13.03 -5.96 12.72
CA PRO A 48 12.83 -5.40 14.05
C PRO A 48 11.35 -5.22 14.39
N ILE A 49 10.99 -5.52 15.64
CA ILE A 49 9.66 -5.24 16.19
C ILE A 49 9.73 -3.93 16.99
N TYR A 50 9.09 -2.89 16.48
CA TYR A 50 8.94 -1.58 17.11
C TYR A 50 7.67 -1.55 17.96
N GLU A 51 7.85 -1.58 19.28
CA GLU A 51 6.74 -1.58 20.25
C GLU A 51 6.42 -0.16 20.73
N GLY A 52 5.14 0.19 20.73
CA GLY A 52 4.64 1.40 21.41
C GLY A 52 4.92 2.72 20.71
N ILE A 53 5.44 2.71 19.47
CA ILE A 53 5.53 3.91 18.63
C ILE A 53 4.19 4.06 17.91
N LEU A 54 3.44 5.11 18.23
CA LEU A 54 2.11 5.35 17.68
C LEU A 54 2.09 6.66 16.86
N ASP A 55 1.21 6.73 15.87
CA ASP A 55 0.85 7.97 15.19
C ASP A 55 -0.12 8.81 16.05
N ASP A 56 -0.54 9.97 15.51
CA ASP A 56 -1.46 10.89 16.19
C ASP A 56 -2.88 10.32 16.36
N GLU A 57 -3.23 9.30 15.58
CA GLU A 57 -4.48 8.54 15.67
C GLU A 57 -4.34 7.35 16.63
N GLY A 58 -3.16 7.19 17.23
CA GLY A 58 -2.80 6.12 18.13
C GLY A 58 -2.47 4.81 17.44
N SER A 59 -2.38 4.71 16.12
CA SER A 59 -2.06 3.46 15.43
C SER A 59 -0.54 3.19 15.42
N PRO A 60 -0.10 1.92 15.57
CA PRO A 60 1.34 1.60 15.59
C PRO A 60 2.04 1.95 14.27
N LYS A 61 3.18 2.62 14.36
CA LYS A 61 4.01 2.98 13.21
C LYS A 61 5.47 2.60 13.38
N CYS A 62 6.17 2.40 12.26
CA CYS A 62 7.63 2.29 12.28
C CYS A 62 8.26 3.68 12.56
N PRO A 63 9.52 3.74 13.04
CA PRO A 63 10.17 5.02 13.34
C PRO A 63 10.24 5.95 12.13
N ASP A 64 10.02 7.24 12.34
CA ASP A 64 10.01 8.25 11.27
C ASP A 64 11.38 8.36 10.60
N GLU A 65 12.47 8.18 11.36
CA GLU A 65 13.84 8.16 10.84
C GLU A 65 14.14 6.98 9.90
N CYS A 66 13.24 5.99 9.82
CA CYS A 66 13.32 4.87 8.89
C CYS A 66 12.48 5.08 7.62
N TYR A 67 11.62 6.10 7.56
CA TYR A 67 10.75 6.33 6.40
C TYR A 67 11.45 7.17 5.34
N LYS A 68 11.64 6.61 4.14
CA LYS A 68 12.36 7.27 3.04
C LYS A 68 11.60 8.42 2.39
N HIS A 69 10.28 8.52 2.58
CA HIS A 69 9.44 9.54 1.95
C HIS A 69 8.81 10.48 2.98
N GLN A 70 9.44 10.60 4.15
CA GLN A 70 9.03 11.56 5.18
C GLN A 70 8.93 12.97 4.60
N ASP A 71 7.87 13.69 4.96
CA ASP A 71 7.57 15.04 4.45
C ASP A 71 7.52 15.12 2.91
N GLN A 72 7.08 14.04 2.25
CA GLN A 72 6.97 13.92 0.78
C GLN A 72 8.32 14.07 0.05
N ALA A 73 9.43 13.79 0.73
CA ALA A 73 10.75 13.83 0.09
C ALA A 73 10.93 12.66 -0.89
N ALA A 74 11.67 12.90 -1.98
CA ALA A 74 12.06 11.83 -2.91
C ALA A 74 12.97 10.77 -2.24
N SER A 75 13.78 11.20 -1.28
CA SER A 75 14.60 10.33 -0.41
C SER A 75 15.05 11.13 0.82
N SER A 76 14.41 10.90 1.95
CA SER A 76 14.76 11.48 3.26
C SER A 76 16.07 10.90 3.79
N ASP A 77 16.71 11.63 4.71
CA ASP A 77 17.85 11.11 5.46
C ASP A 77 17.38 10.04 6.44
N THR A 78 17.85 8.81 6.21
CA THR A 78 17.51 7.63 7.04
C THR A 78 18.72 7.09 7.80
N SER A 79 19.78 7.89 7.94
CA SER A 79 21.01 7.54 8.67
C SER A 79 20.76 7.26 10.17
N GLY A 80 19.68 7.79 10.73
CA GLY A 80 19.22 7.51 12.09
C GLY A 80 18.50 6.16 12.25
N CYS A 81 18.08 5.52 11.15
CA CYS A 81 17.34 4.27 11.20
C CYS A 81 18.21 3.13 11.75
N LYS A 82 17.75 2.51 12.84
CA LYS A 82 18.43 1.34 13.43
C LYS A 82 18.18 0.05 12.65
N GLY A 83 17.05 -0.03 11.94
CA GLY A 83 16.69 -1.13 11.06
C GLY A 83 17.06 -0.86 9.61
N LYS A 84 16.35 -1.50 8.67
CA LYS A 84 16.43 -1.11 7.25
C LYS A 84 15.35 -0.04 6.97
N PRO A 85 15.70 1.04 6.26
CA PRO A 85 14.72 2.03 5.82
C PRO A 85 13.63 1.40 4.94
N PHE A 86 12.41 1.95 5.01
CA PHE A 86 11.24 1.46 4.26
C PHE A 86 10.64 2.54 3.35
N ASP A 87 9.98 2.08 2.29
CA ASP A 87 9.37 2.92 1.24
C ASP A 87 7.85 3.05 1.42
N MET A 88 7.17 2.01 1.92
CA MET A 88 5.72 1.99 2.13
C MET A 88 5.37 1.17 3.38
N SER A 89 4.15 1.38 3.89
CA SER A 89 3.62 0.68 5.06
C SER A 89 2.27 0.00 4.76
N LEU A 90 2.08 -1.21 5.30
CA LEU A 90 0.78 -1.89 5.28
C LEU A 90 0.22 -1.88 6.70
N TRP A 91 -1.04 -1.48 6.83
CA TRP A 91 -1.76 -1.37 8.10
C TRP A 91 -2.97 -2.30 8.07
N PRO A 92 -2.83 -3.55 8.56
CA PRO A 92 -3.96 -4.41 8.82
C PRO A 92 -4.72 -3.88 10.05
N THR A 93 -5.92 -3.36 9.83
CA THR A 93 -6.74 -2.72 10.86
C THR A 93 -7.89 -3.62 11.27
N ALA A 94 -8.12 -3.78 12.57
CA ALA A 94 -9.26 -4.51 13.12
C ALA A 94 -10.56 -3.73 12.89
N ARG A 95 -11.68 -4.42 12.58
CA ARG A 95 -12.98 -3.74 12.48
C ARG A 95 -13.48 -3.38 13.87
N PRO A 96 -14.26 -2.28 14.03
CA PRO A 96 -14.90 -1.98 15.30
C PRO A 96 -15.58 -3.21 15.92
N GLY A 97 -15.12 -3.58 17.12
CA GLY A 97 -15.66 -4.70 17.89
C GLY A 97 -14.89 -6.02 17.74
N ASP A 98 -13.83 -6.07 16.92
CA ASP A 98 -12.94 -7.22 16.81
C ASP A 98 -11.96 -7.31 18.01
N SER A 99 -11.58 -6.17 18.61
CA SER A 99 -10.69 -6.10 19.76
C SER A 99 -11.17 -5.12 20.86
N PRO A 100 -10.98 -5.43 22.16
CA PRO A 100 -11.34 -4.53 23.26
C PRO A 100 -10.66 -3.16 23.24
N ASP A 101 -9.49 -3.08 22.59
CA ASP A 101 -8.65 -1.88 22.51
C ASP A 101 -8.77 -1.17 21.13
N ASP A 102 -9.84 -1.46 20.37
CA ASP A 102 -10.06 -0.88 19.04
C ASP A 102 -10.29 0.64 19.12
N THR A 103 -9.23 1.39 18.89
CA THR A 103 -9.31 2.76 18.40
C THR A 103 -9.41 2.68 16.88
N VAL A 104 -10.63 2.55 16.37
CA VAL A 104 -10.90 2.42 14.93
C VAL A 104 -10.28 3.58 14.15
N THR A 105 -9.46 3.28 13.15
CA THR A 105 -8.78 4.28 12.31
C THR A 105 -9.12 4.19 10.82
N LEU A 106 -10.09 3.34 10.47
CA LEU A 106 -10.80 3.33 9.19
C LEU A 106 -12.29 3.58 9.47
N PRO A 107 -12.97 4.52 8.79
CA PRO A 107 -14.42 4.64 8.89
C PRO A 107 -15.13 3.33 8.52
N GLU A 108 -16.26 3.02 9.18
CA GLU A 108 -16.98 1.74 8.96
C GLU A 108 -17.49 1.54 7.53
N ASP A 109 -17.72 2.63 6.80
CA ASP A 109 -18.21 2.68 5.43
C ASP A 109 -17.09 2.69 4.37
N VAL A 110 -15.83 2.56 4.79
CA VAL A 110 -14.65 2.54 3.93
C VAL A 110 -14.02 1.15 3.96
N ASP A 111 -13.76 0.57 2.78
CA ASP A 111 -13.15 -0.77 2.68
C ASP A 111 -11.63 -0.75 2.88
N GLY A 112 -10.98 0.36 2.53
CA GLY A 112 -9.53 0.58 2.68
C GLY A 112 -9.15 2.05 2.47
N HIS A 113 -7.88 2.37 2.75
CA HIS A 113 -7.32 3.68 2.45
C HIS A 113 -5.88 3.53 1.98
N GLY A 114 -5.56 4.15 0.85
CA GLY A 114 -4.28 4.03 0.18
C GLY A 114 -3.69 5.39 -0.18
N GLY A 115 -2.39 5.42 -0.34
CA GLY A 115 -1.67 6.61 -0.76
C GLY A 115 -0.21 6.33 -1.07
N ASP A 116 0.56 7.40 -1.24
CA ASP A 116 2.02 7.35 -1.43
C ASP A 116 2.74 6.65 -0.26
N TRP A 117 2.16 6.68 0.93
CA TRP A 117 2.69 6.05 2.14
C TRP A 117 2.39 4.54 2.28
N GLY A 118 1.47 3.99 1.48
CA GLY A 118 1.10 2.59 1.53
C GLY A 118 -0.41 2.32 1.56
N GLN A 119 -0.82 1.29 2.30
CA GLN A 119 -2.20 0.79 2.32
C GLN A 119 -2.66 0.48 3.74
N ARG A 120 -3.90 0.85 4.08
CA ARG A 120 -4.62 0.47 5.29
C ARG A 120 -5.87 -0.29 4.87
N VAL A 121 -6.07 -1.49 5.42
CA VAL A 121 -7.16 -2.40 5.02
C VAL A 121 -7.71 -3.13 6.24
N TRP A 122 -8.95 -3.60 6.17
CA TRP A 122 -9.48 -4.49 7.19
C TRP A 122 -8.69 -5.80 7.25
N VAL A 123 -8.16 -6.13 8.43
CA VAL A 123 -7.35 -7.34 8.65
C VAL A 123 -8.13 -8.60 8.34
N VAL A 124 -9.42 -8.65 8.70
CA VAL A 124 -10.29 -9.80 8.44
C VAL A 124 -10.45 -10.06 6.93
N ASP A 125 -10.60 -9.01 6.12
CA ASP A 125 -10.75 -9.15 4.66
C ASP A 125 -9.42 -9.49 4.00
N MET A 126 -8.33 -8.90 4.50
CA MET A 126 -6.98 -9.23 4.05
C MET A 126 -6.70 -10.72 4.27
N LEU A 127 -6.90 -11.24 5.49
CA LEU A 127 -6.65 -12.64 5.83
C LEU A 127 -7.54 -13.59 5.03
N ASN A 128 -8.83 -13.29 4.86
CA ASN A 128 -9.76 -14.10 4.09
C ASN A 128 -9.40 -14.21 2.59
N ARG A 129 -8.63 -13.24 2.06
CA ARG A 129 -8.27 -13.17 0.63
C ARG A 129 -6.77 -13.27 0.37
N MET A 130 -5.93 -13.48 1.39
CA MET A 130 -4.47 -13.34 1.27
C MET A 130 -3.82 -14.32 0.28
N ASP A 131 -4.50 -15.42 -0.04
CA ASP A 131 -4.05 -16.42 -0.99
C ASP A 131 -4.65 -16.25 -2.40
N HIS A 132 -5.60 -15.33 -2.57
CA HIS A 132 -6.21 -15.05 -3.87
C HIS A 132 -5.21 -14.39 -4.83
N ALA A 133 -5.31 -14.72 -6.12
CA ALA A 133 -4.47 -14.12 -7.15
C ALA A 133 -4.57 -12.58 -7.13
N GLU A 134 -5.80 -12.08 -7.01
CA GLU A 134 -6.14 -10.65 -6.99
C GLU A 134 -6.98 -10.33 -5.74
N MET A 135 -6.56 -9.32 -4.99
CA MET A 135 -7.20 -8.83 -3.76
C MET A 135 -7.75 -7.44 -4.02
N HIS A 136 -9.02 -7.34 -4.44
CA HIS A 136 -9.63 -6.10 -4.94
C HIS A 136 -9.34 -4.83 -4.10
N VAL A 137 -9.68 -4.80 -2.80
CA VAL A 137 -9.40 -3.64 -1.93
C VAL A 137 -7.92 -3.28 -1.96
N LEU A 138 -7.05 -4.27 -1.75
CA LEU A 138 -5.61 -4.01 -1.73
C LEU A 138 -5.08 -3.52 -3.09
N LEU A 139 -5.63 -4.01 -4.20
CA LEU A 139 -5.28 -3.54 -5.54
C LEU A 139 -5.74 -2.10 -5.77
N HIS A 140 -6.96 -1.76 -5.31
CA HIS A 140 -7.50 -0.41 -5.32
C HIS A 140 -6.59 0.55 -4.52
N GLU A 141 -6.27 0.21 -3.27
CA GLU A 141 -5.40 1.05 -2.42
C GLU A 141 -3.98 1.17 -2.98
N MET A 142 -3.45 0.14 -3.63
CA MET A 142 -2.17 0.24 -4.35
C MET A 142 -2.25 1.18 -5.55
N GLY A 143 -3.41 1.32 -6.19
CA GLY A 143 -3.64 2.26 -7.28
C GLY A 143 -3.47 3.72 -6.83
N HIS A 144 -3.92 4.07 -5.63
CA HIS A 144 -3.64 5.38 -5.03
C HIS A 144 -2.13 5.63 -4.82
N GLY A 145 -1.35 4.58 -4.54
CA GLY A 145 0.12 4.66 -4.51
C GLY A 145 0.75 5.02 -5.86
N PHE A 146 0.08 4.71 -6.98
CA PHE A 146 0.46 5.21 -8.31
C PHE A 146 -0.07 6.63 -8.61
N GLY A 147 -0.81 7.24 -7.68
CA GLY A 147 -1.45 8.55 -7.84
C GLY A 147 -2.77 8.50 -8.59
N LEU A 148 -3.42 7.33 -8.68
CA LEU A 148 -4.72 7.21 -9.32
C LEU A 148 -5.82 7.76 -8.41
N PRO A 149 -6.73 8.60 -8.93
CA PRO A 149 -7.87 9.07 -8.16
C PRO A 149 -8.98 8.01 -8.14
N GLU A 150 -9.98 8.26 -7.30
CA GLU A 150 -11.21 7.49 -7.26
C GLU A 150 -12.00 7.62 -8.57
N MET A 151 -12.02 6.57 -9.38
CA MET A 151 -12.62 6.60 -10.71
C MET A 151 -14.15 6.46 -10.66
N TYR A 152 -14.76 6.15 -9.52
CA TYR A 152 -16.23 6.18 -9.40
C TYR A 152 -16.81 7.61 -9.43
N PHE A 153 -15.98 8.65 -9.25
CA PHE A 153 -16.40 10.04 -9.52
C PHE A 153 -16.37 10.34 -11.02
N ALA A 154 -17.49 10.81 -11.56
CA ALA A 154 -17.65 11.07 -12.98
C ALA A 154 -16.69 12.13 -13.55
N GLU A 155 -16.13 13.00 -12.71
CA GLU A 155 -15.12 14.00 -13.11
C GLU A 155 -13.74 13.39 -13.40
N ASN A 156 -13.45 12.20 -12.87
CA ASN A 156 -12.16 11.53 -13.02
C ASN A 156 -12.10 10.64 -14.28
N LYS A 157 -13.23 10.40 -14.95
CA LYS A 157 -13.29 9.50 -16.12
C LYS A 157 -14.35 9.90 -17.15
N PRO A 158 -14.14 9.60 -18.44
CA PRO A 158 -15.23 9.66 -19.41
C PRO A 158 -16.28 8.58 -19.10
N ALA A 159 -17.55 8.84 -19.44
CA ALA A 159 -18.65 7.89 -19.21
C ALA A 159 -18.46 6.51 -19.89
N SER A 160 -17.62 6.45 -20.94
CA SER A 160 -17.29 5.23 -21.67
C SER A 160 -16.04 4.52 -21.17
N TYR A 161 -15.46 4.95 -20.06
CA TYR A 161 -14.25 4.33 -19.51
C TYR A 161 -14.56 2.87 -19.11
N PRO A 162 -13.66 1.91 -19.43
CA PRO A 162 -13.88 0.51 -19.08
C PRO A 162 -13.92 0.32 -17.55
N PRO A 163 -14.59 -0.74 -17.05
CA PRO A 163 -14.53 -1.11 -15.64
C PRO A 163 -13.08 -1.31 -15.19
N CYS A 164 -12.75 -0.90 -13.96
CA CYS A 164 -11.40 -0.96 -13.40
C CYS A 164 -11.48 -1.04 -11.87
N VAL A 165 -10.41 -1.43 -11.19
CA VAL A 165 -10.42 -1.56 -9.72
C VAL A 165 -10.47 -0.22 -9.02
N MET A 166 -10.07 0.87 -9.67
CA MET A 166 -10.22 2.23 -9.14
C MET A 166 -11.68 2.74 -9.20
N ASP A 167 -12.58 1.95 -9.77
CA ASP A 167 -14.02 2.22 -9.89
C ASP A 167 -14.81 1.15 -9.10
N LEU A 168 -16.07 0.90 -9.46
CA LEU A 168 -16.89 -0.19 -8.90
C LEU A 168 -16.52 -1.59 -9.42
N GLY A 169 -15.37 -1.74 -10.10
CA GLY A 169 -14.90 -3.03 -10.62
C GLY A 169 -14.17 -3.84 -9.55
N PHE A 170 -14.45 -5.14 -9.47
CA PHE A 170 -13.80 -6.05 -8.51
C PHE A 170 -12.63 -6.84 -9.11
N GLU A 171 -12.49 -6.83 -10.43
CA GLU A 171 -11.45 -7.53 -11.17
C GLU A 171 -10.50 -6.53 -11.81
N PHE A 172 -9.22 -6.89 -11.87
CA PHE A 172 -8.23 -6.09 -12.59
C PHE A 172 -8.44 -6.22 -14.10
N THR A 173 -8.53 -5.10 -14.80
CA THR A 173 -8.83 -5.09 -16.24
C THR A 173 -7.76 -4.38 -17.07
N ASP A 174 -7.96 -4.38 -18.39
CA ASP A 174 -7.17 -3.56 -19.31
C ASP A 174 -7.31 -2.05 -19.04
N GLY A 175 -8.41 -1.62 -18.39
CA GLY A 175 -8.60 -0.24 -17.95
C GLY A 175 -7.55 0.17 -16.91
N ASP A 176 -7.35 -0.66 -15.88
CA ASP A 176 -6.30 -0.44 -14.87
C ASP A 176 -4.90 -0.38 -15.50
N GLY A 177 -4.64 -1.29 -16.45
CA GLY A 177 -3.40 -1.30 -17.22
C GLY A 177 -3.16 -0.04 -18.04
N TRP A 178 -4.22 0.51 -18.65
CA TRP A 178 -4.16 1.78 -19.37
C TRP A 178 -3.92 2.96 -18.42
N LEU A 179 -4.56 2.99 -17.25
CA LEU A 179 -4.39 4.05 -16.25
C LEU A 179 -2.92 4.20 -15.83
N VAL A 180 -2.29 3.11 -15.42
CA VAL A 180 -0.91 3.15 -14.92
C VAL A 180 0.10 3.54 -16.01
N ARG A 181 -0.14 3.13 -17.27
CA ARG A 181 0.67 3.56 -18.42
C ARG A 181 0.49 5.05 -18.73
N SER A 182 -0.76 5.52 -18.71
CA SER A 182 -1.09 6.94 -18.93
C SER A 182 -0.39 7.82 -17.88
N ILE A 183 -0.36 7.40 -16.61
CA ILE A 183 0.43 8.09 -15.59
C ILE A 183 1.91 8.09 -15.94
N LEU A 184 2.51 6.94 -16.22
CA LEU A 184 3.94 6.84 -16.54
C LEU A 184 4.31 7.80 -17.68
N GLU A 185 3.56 7.81 -18.78
CA GLU A 185 3.81 8.71 -19.92
C GLU A 185 3.83 10.19 -19.53
N ASN A 186 2.97 10.59 -18.59
CA ASN A 186 2.85 11.98 -18.14
C ASN A 186 3.88 12.37 -17.08
N ILE A 187 4.42 11.41 -16.30
CA ILE A 187 5.39 11.69 -15.24
C ILE A 187 6.82 11.30 -15.60
N LYS A 188 7.04 10.52 -16.67
CA LYS A 188 8.34 9.95 -17.04
C LYS A 188 9.43 11.00 -17.18
N SER A 189 9.10 12.20 -17.67
CA SER A 189 10.07 13.31 -17.81
C SER A 189 10.71 13.74 -16.49
N ARG A 190 10.11 13.38 -15.34
CA ARG A 190 10.64 13.62 -13.99
C ARG A 190 11.71 12.60 -13.58
N TYR A 191 11.81 11.48 -14.29
CA TYR A 191 12.69 10.37 -13.96
C TYR A 191 13.81 10.20 -15.01
N LYS A 192 14.95 9.67 -14.57
CA LYS A 192 16.05 9.24 -15.43
C LYS A 192 16.19 7.73 -15.28
N PHE A 193 15.51 7.01 -16.16
CA PHE A 193 15.65 5.55 -16.31
C PHE A 193 16.90 5.22 -17.12
#